data_AF-A0A4Z2DZP0-F1
#
_entry.id   AF-A0A4Z2DZP0-F1
#
_cell.length_a   1.000
_cell.length_b   1.000
_cell.length_c   1.000
_cell.angle_alpha   90.00
_cell.angle_beta   90.00
_cell.angle_gamma   90.00
#
_symmetry.space_group_name_H-M   'P 1'
#
loop_
_entity.id
_entity.type
_entity.pdbx_description
1 polymer ?
#
loop_
_entity_poly.entity_id
_entity_poly.type
_entity_poly.pdbx_seq_one_letter_code
_entity_poly.pdbx_strand_id
1 'polypeptide(L)'
;MPFATFTPVDHRVPRINVQLADCPQDFRFRPGDYDNILFICRITNWKADSNFAEGQLSKTLGQAGEIEPETEGILIEHGVDFSEFSDAVLDCLPKNLPWTIPADEITKRKDLR
;
A
#
# COMPACT_ATOMS: atom_id res chain seq x y z
N MET A 1 -1.63 -27.74 4.55
CA MET A 1 -1.73 -26.63 5.52
C MET A 1 -3.10 -26.00 5.38
N PRO A 2 -3.80 -25.62 6.45
CA PRO A 2 -5.09 -24.93 6.35
C PRO A 2 -4.91 -23.50 5.81
N PHE A 3 -5.88 -23.03 5.04
CA PHE A 3 -5.91 -21.70 4.44
C PHE A 3 -7.12 -20.91 4.91
N ALA A 4 -7.01 -19.58 4.89
CA ALA A 4 -8.14 -18.65 4.92
C ALA A 4 -8.46 -18.18 3.50
N THR A 5 -9.74 -17.90 3.25
CA THR A 5 -10.17 -17.28 1.98
C THR A 5 -10.20 -15.76 2.16
N PHE A 6 -9.33 -15.07 1.43
CA PHE A 6 -9.38 -13.63 1.26
C PHE A 6 -10.33 -13.28 0.11
N THR A 7 -11.25 -12.35 0.36
CA THR A 7 -12.22 -11.87 -0.63
C THR A 7 -11.89 -10.43 -1.00
N PRO A 8 -11.37 -10.17 -2.21
CA PRO A 8 -11.09 -8.81 -2.67
C PRO A 8 -12.36 -7.96 -2.74
N VAL A 9 -12.21 -6.65 -2.56
CA VAL A 9 -13.30 -5.67 -2.75
C VAL A 9 -13.63 -5.54 -4.24
N ASP A 10 -12.61 -5.51 -5.10
CA ASP A 10 -12.79 -5.56 -6.55
C ASP A 10 -13.17 -6.98 -7.01
N HIS A 11 -14.41 -7.15 -7.44
CA HIS A 11 -14.96 -8.41 -7.96
C HIS A 11 -14.27 -8.94 -9.22
N ARG A 12 -13.45 -8.12 -9.90
CA ARG A 12 -12.63 -8.56 -11.04
C ARG A 12 -11.42 -9.38 -10.59
N VAL A 13 -11.03 -9.28 -9.32
CA VAL A 13 -9.93 -10.03 -8.72
C VAL A 13 -10.46 -11.35 -8.14
N PRO A 14 -9.82 -12.50 -8.40
CA PRO A 14 -10.27 -13.78 -7.85
C PRO A 14 -10.11 -13.81 -6.32
N ARG A 15 -10.88 -14.68 -5.67
CA ARG A 15 -10.64 -15.01 -4.27
C ARG A 15 -9.27 -15.66 -4.10
N ILE A 16 -8.63 -15.40 -2.96
CA ILE A 16 -7.23 -15.76 -2.72
C ILE A 16 -7.16 -16.69 -1.50
N ASN A 17 -6.43 -17.79 -1.63
CA ASN A 17 -6.08 -18.66 -0.52
C ASN A 17 -4.82 -18.10 0.16
N VAL A 18 -4.97 -17.74 1.43
CA VAL A 18 -3.92 -17.21 2.29
C VAL A 18 -3.58 -18.25 3.35
N GLN A 19 -2.31 -18.47 3.65
CA GLN A 19 -1.94 -19.42 4.70
C GLN A 19 -2.41 -18.91 6.06
N LEU A 20 -2.99 -19.77 6.90
CA LEU A 20 -3.38 -19.35 8.25
C LEU A 20 -2.20 -18.84 9.11
N ALA A 21 -0.97 -19.20 8.74
CA ALA A 21 0.24 -18.68 9.38
C ALA A 21 0.51 -17.19 9.07
N ASP A 22 -0.04 -16.67 7.97
CA ASP A 22 0.08 -15.26 7.57
C ASP A 22 -1.05 -14.40 8.18
N CYS A 23 -2.10 -15.03 8.73
CA CYS A 23 -3.22 -14.34 9.37
C CYS A 23 -2.87 -13.93 10.82
N PRO A 24 -3.60 -12.95 11.40
CA PRO A 24 -3.49 -12.65 12.82
C PRO A 24 -3.67 -13.91 13.69
N GLN A 25 -2.89 -14.04 14.77
CA GLN A 25 -2.82 -15.28 15.56
C GLN A 25 -4.19 -15.72 16.12
N ASP A 26 -5.04 -14.76 16.46
CA ASP A 26 -6.36 -14.96 17.02
C ASP A 26 -7.47 -15.12 15.96
N PHE A 27 -7.19 -14.81 14.68
CA PHE A 27 -8.14 -14.98 13.57
C PHE A 27 -8.72 -16.40 13.52
N ARG A 28 -7.90 -17.41 13.81
CA ARG A 28 -8.33 -18.81 13.80
C ARG A 28 -9.42 -19.11 14.83
N PHE A 29 -9.39 -18.43 15.98
CA PHE A 29 -10.32 -18.69 17.09
C PHE A 29 -11.47 -17.68 17.13
N ARG A 30 -11.25 -16.47 16.59
CA ARG A 30 -12.20 -15.36 16.59
C ARG A 30 -12.25 -14.67 15.21
N PRO A 31 -12.65 -15.38 14.15
CA PRO A 31 -12.69 -14.79 12.81
C PRO A 31 -13.67 -13.62 12.70
N GLY A 32 -14.77 -13.65 13.48
CA GLY A 32 -15.79 -12.59 13.49
C GLY A 32 -15.31 -11.22 13.97
N ASP A 33 -14.21 -11.16 14.73
CA ASP A 33 -13.59 -9.89 15.14
C ASP A 33 -13.05 -9.11 13.92
N TYR A 34 -12.93 -9.77 12.76
CA TYR A 34 -12.35 -9.25 11.53
C TYR A 34 -13.37 -9.07 10.40
N ASP A 35 -14.67 -9.30 10.64
CA ASP A 35 -15.72 -9.25 9.61
C ASP A 35 -15.78 -7.89 8.87
N ASN A 36 -15.38 -6.81 9.54
CA ASN A 36 -15.35 -5.46 8.98
C ASN A 36 -13.94 -4.85 8.97
N ILE A 37 -12.89 -5.67 8.93
CA ILE A 37 -11.51 -5.19 8.86
C ILE A 37 -10.98 -5.36 7.44
N LEU A 38 -10.44 -4.29 6.88
CA LEU A 38 -9.74 -4.27 5.61
C LEU A 38 -8.31 -4.77 5.77
N PHE A 39 -7.90 -5.58 4.81
CA PHE A 39 -6.57 -6.15 4.71
C PHE A 39 -6.04 -5.98 3.29
N ILE A 40 -4.71 -5.94 3.15
CA ILE A 40 -4.03 -6.06 1.88
C ILE A 40 -3.52 -7.49 1.73
N CYS A 41 -3.83 -8.10 0.59
CA CYS A 41 -3.27 -9.39 0.18
C CYS A 41 -2.57 -9.24 -1.17
N ARG A 42 -1.39 -9.84 -1.28
CA ARG A 42 -0.65 -9.93 -2.54
C ARG A 42 -0.80 -11.32 -3.12
N ILE A 43 -1.27 -11.41 -4.37
CA ILE A 43 -1.23 -12.65 -5.14
C ILE A 43 0.23 -13.01 -5.42
N THR A 44 0.64 -14.22 -5.05
CA THR A 44 2.01 -14.72 -5.23
C THR A 44 2.10 -15.80 -6.30
N ASN A 45 1.02 -16.54 -6.52
CA ASN A 45 0.95 -17.59 -7.52
C ASN A 45 -0.50 -17.86 -7.93
N TRP A 46 -0.69 -18.43 -9.12
CA TRP A 46 -2.00 -18.94 -9.56
C TRP A 46 -1.78 -20.14 -10.49
N LYS A 47 -1.99 -21.34 -9.94
CA LYS A 47 -1.84 -22.58 -10.70
C LYS A 47 -3.02 -22.78 -11.64
N ALA A 48 -2.76 -23.33 -12.84
CA ALA A 48 -3.76 -23.52 -13.89
C ALA A 48 -4.90 -24.48 -13.50
N ASP A 49 -4.67 -25.35 -12.52
CA ASP A 49 -5.64 -26.30 -11.98
C ASP A 49 -6.42 -25.77 -10.76
N SER A 50 -6.20 -24.50 -10.36
CA SER A 50 -6.83 -23.89 -9.19
C SER A 50 -7.81 -22.78 -9.56
N ASN A 51 -9.02 -22.84 -8.97
CA ASN A 51 -10.03 -21.78 -9.07
C ASN A 51 -9.71 -20.54 -8.23
N PHE A 52 -8.82 -20.69 -7.24
CA PHE A 52 -8.40 -19.62 -6.34
C PHE A 52 -6.93 -19.29 -6.57
N ALA A 53 -6.59 -18.01 -6.48
CA ALA A 53 -5.20 -17.59 -6.44
C ALA A 53 -4.57 -18.01 -5.10
N GLU A 54 -3.25 -18.11 -5.06
CA GLU A 54 -2.47 -18.22 -3.84
C GLU A 54 -1.88 -16.84 -3.52
N GLY A 55 -1.89 -16.46 -2.24
CA GLY A 55 -1.37 -15.15 -1.85
C GLY A 55 -0.91 -15.10 -0.41
N GLN A 56 -0.33 -13.96 -0.08
CA GLN A 56 0.21 -13.65 1.24
C GLN A 56 -0.53 -12.43 1.80
N LEU A 57 -0.90 -12.48 3.08
CA LEU A 57 -1.43 -11.31 3.77
C LEU A 57 -0.29 -10.34 4.04
N SER A 58 -0.40 -9.11 3.54
CA SER A 58 0.68 -8.13 3.62
C SER A 58 0.49 -7.15 4.78
N LYS A 59 -0.76 -6.69 5.00
CA LYS A 59 -1.05 -5.61 5.95
C LYS A 59 -2.51 -5.66 6.41
N THR A 60 -2.75 -5.22 7.64
CA THR A 60 -4.08 -4.83 8.15
C THR A 60 -4.23 -3.31 8.03
N LEU A 61 -5.27 -2.83 7.37
CA LEU A 61 -5.51 -1.40 7.17
C LEU A 61 -6.35 -0.81 8.31
N GLY A 62 -7.45 -1.47 8.68
CA GLY A 62 -8.36 -0.98 9.71
C GLY A 62 -9.82 -1.27 9.37
N GLN A 63 -10.74 -0.56 10.02
CA GLN A 63 -12.17 -0.76 9.86
C GLN A 63 -12.64 -0.32 8.46
N ALA A 64 -13.47 -1.13 7.81
CA ALA A 64 -14.12 -0.81 6.54
C ALA A 64 -15.07 0.39 6.70
N GLY A 65 -15.07 1.29 5.71
CA GLY A 65 -15.83 2.55 5.74
C GLY A 65 -15.14 3.72 6.43
N GLU A 66 -14.02 3.51 7.13
CA GLU A 66 -13.21 4.61 7.67
C GLU A 66 -12.35 5.24 6.57
N ILE A 67 -12.17 6.57 6.62
CA ILE A 67 -11.52 7.33 5.54
C ILE A 67 -10.07 6.90 5.33
N GLU A 68 -9.28 6.81 6.41
CA GLU A 68 -7.84 6.53 6.30
C GLU A 68 -7.57 5.10 5.78
N PRO A 69 -8.18 4.02 6.31
CA PRO A 69 -8.02 2.67 5.78
C PRO A 69 -8.46 2.52 4.31
N GLU A 70 -9.58 3.12 3.93
CA GLU A 70 -10.08 3.08 2.55
C GLU A 70 -9.14 3.82 1.59
N THR A 71 -8.70 5.02 1.99
CA THR A 71 -7.77 5.84 1.18
C THR A 71 -6.45 5.10 0.97
N GLU A 72 -5.89 4.50 2.02
CA GLU A 72 -4.69 3.69 1.90
C GLU A 72 -4.91 2.47 1.00
N GLY A 73 -6.03 1.77 1.14
CA GLY A 73 -6.40 0.64 0.30
C GLY A 73 -6.43 0.99 -1.19
N ILE A 74 -7.04 2.13 -1.55
CA ILE A 74 -7.12 2.62 -2.93
C ILE A 74 -5.72 2.89 -3.50
N LEU A 75 -4.85 3.57 -2.74
CA LEU A 75 -3.49 3.89 -3.18
C LEU A 75 -2.68 2.62 -3.44
N ILE A 76 -2.77 1.64 -2.54
CA ILE A 76 -2.05 0.36 -2.67
C ILE A 76 -2.57 -0.44 -3.87
N GLU A 77 -3.90 -0.54 -4.03
CA GLU A 77 -4.52 -1.29 -5.14
C GLU A 77 -4.07 -0.75 -6.52
N HIS A 78 -3.90 0.57 -6.63
CA HIS A 78 -3.49 1.23 -7.87
C HIS A 78 -1.97 1.39 -8.01
N GLY A 79 -1.18 0.85 -7.08
CA GLY A 79 0.28 0.91 -7.12
C GLY A 79 0.83 2.34 -7.00
N VAL A 80 0.13 3.22 -6.29
CA VAL A 80 0.62 4.57 -5.99
C VAL A 80 1.62 4.49 -4.84
N ASP A 81 2.84 4.98 -5.07
CA ASP A 81 3.84 5.11 -4.01
C ASP A 81 3.58 6.37 -3.18
N PHE A 82 3.17 6.17 -1.93
CA PHE A 82 2.94 7.22 -0.93
C PHE A 82 3.95 7.16 0.23
N SER A 83 5.06 6.45 0.05
CA SER A 83 6.13 6.39 1.05
C SER A 83 6.85 7.72 1.19
N GLU A 84 7.48 7.95 2.35
CA GLU A 84 8.34 9.11 2.53
C GLU A 84 9.56 9.02 1.60
N PHE A 85 10.01 10.19 1.11
CA PHE A 85 11.22 10.23 0.28
C PHE A 85 12.45 9.74 1.06
N SER A 86 13.26 8.91 0.42
CA SER A 86 14.53 8.46 1.00
C SER A 86 15.50 9.61 1.26
N ASP A 87 16.41 9.43 2.22
CA ASP A 87 17.46 10.42 2.55
C ASP A 87 18.29 10.83 1.31
N ALA A 88 18.58 9.88 0.41
CA ALA A 88 19.31 10.17 -0.83
C ALA A 88 18.55 11.15 -1.75
N VAL A 89 17.21 11.08 -1.77
CA VAL A 89 16.37 12.03 -2.54
C VAL A 89 16.31 13.37 -1.83
N LEU A 90 16.15 13.37 -0.50
CA LEU A 90 16.21 14.60 0.31
C LEU A 90 17.58 15.26 0.22
N ASP A 91 18.63 14.49 -0.04
CA ASP A 91 19.98 15.00 -0.23
C ASP A 91 20.20 15.77 -1.53
N CYS A 92 19.34 15.58 -2.51
CA CYS A 92 19.33 16.38 -3.74
C CYS A 92 18.71 17.78 -3.55
N LEU A 93 18.06 18.05 -2.42
CA LEU A 93 17.46 19.36 -2.15
C LEU A 93 18.55 20.43 -1.92
N PRO A 94 18.28 21.71 -2.23
CA PRO A 94 19.20 22.80 -1.90
C PRO A 94 19.51 22.84 -0.41
N LYS A 95 20.80 22.82 -0.07
CA LYS A 95 21.27 22.73 1.33
C LYS A 95 21.32 24.08 2.04
N ASN A 96 21.38 25.19 1.28
CA ASN A 96 21.35 26.54 1.82
C ASN A 96 19.91 26.96 2.12
N LEU A 97 19.49 26.86 3.38
CA LEU A 97 18.16 27.27 3.84
C LEU A 97 18.25 28.49 4.78
N PRO A 98 17.42 29.55 4.59
CA PRO A 98 16.43 29.71 3.53
C PRO A 98 17.09 29.88 2.16
N TRP A 99 16.55 29.18 1.16
CA TRP A 99 17.10 29.25 -0.20
C TRP A 99 16.79 30.60 -0.83
N THR A 100 17.81 31.21 -1.43
CA THR A 100 17.69 32.45 -2.20
C THR A 100 18.27 32.24 -3.60
N ILE A 101 17.74 33.01 -4.56
CA ILE A 101 18.20 32.95 -5.95
C ILE A 101 19.66 33.46 -5.99
N PRO A 102 20.62 32.66 -6.50
CA PRO A 102 21.99 33.12 -6.67
C PRO A 102 22.06 34.36 -7.58
N ALA A 103 22.89 35.34 -7.25
CA ALA A 103 23.01 36.58 -8.02
C ALA A 103 23.34 36.33 -9.50
N ASP A 104 24.15 35.31 -9.79
CA ASP A 104 24.50 34.90 -11.15
C ASP A 104 23.32 34.34 -11.95
N GLU A 105 22.29 33.78 -11.30
CA GLU A 105 21.06 33.35 -11.99
C GLU A 105 20.17 34.54 -12.36
N ILE A 106 20.22 35.62 -11.58
CA ILE A 106 19.48 36.87 -11.87
C ILE A 106 20.01 37.51 -13.14
N THR A 107 21.33 37.52 -13.33
CA THR A 107 21.96 38.13 -14.52
C THR A 107 21.76 37.31 -15.80
N LYS A 108 21.64 35.98 -15.69
CA LYS A 108 21.42 35.07 -16.84
C LYS A 108 19.99 35.07 -17.36
N ARG A 109 19.02 35.52 -16.56
CA ARG A 109 17.59 35.47 -16.87
C ARG A 109 17.06 36.88 -17.16
N LYS A 110 16.05 37.00 -18.02
CA LYS A 110 15.36 38.28 -18.20
C LYS A 110 14.58 38.60 -16.94
N ASP A 111 14.95 39.68 -16.25
CA ASP A 111 14.22 40.16 -15.09
C ASP A 111 12.90 40.82 -15.52
N LEU A 112 11.79 40.36 -14.94
CA LEU A 112 10.42 40.83 -15.21
C LEU A 112 9.70 41.31 -13.94
N ARG A 113 10.44 41.50 -12.85
CA ARG A 113 9.90 42.02 -11.58
C ARG A 113 9.66 43.53 -11.64
#